data_AF-A0A2H9L273-F1
#
_entry.id   AF-A0A2H9L273-F1
#
_cell.length_a   1.000
_cell.length_b   1.000
_cell.length_c   1.000
_cell.angle_alpha   90.00
_cell.angle_beta   90.00
_cell.angle_gamma   90.00
#
_symmetry.space_group_name_H-M   'P 1'
#
loop_
_entity.id
_entity.type
_entity.pdbx_description
1 polymer ?
#
loop_
_entity_poly.entity_id
_entity_poly.type
_entity_poly.pdbx_seq_one_letter_code
_entity_poly.pdbx_strand_id
1 'polypeptide(L)'
;MGKGAISLNAVMLMDNKEEQIVNDIAAEGAAGEPPLIEADEESLHLPFPNARVVRIIRENMKREHQIKSDVKLAANKLLGEILADISQSMDAEDYFTISTEHFNKASRKYKEIALNQKRIRRIQKVLEKQRAELDEIVTEIELDMPADPATSQ
;
A
#
# COMPACT_ATOMS: atom_id res chain seq x y z
N MET A 1 -4.41 25.13 43.05
CA MET A 1 -4.70 24.84 41.64
C MET A 1 -3.37 24.63 40.93
N GLY A 2 -3.10 23.38 40.52
CA GLY A 2 -1.77 22.91 40.13
C GLY A 2 -1.32 23.45 38.77
N LYS A 3 -0.12 24.03 38.73
CA LYS A 3 0.59 24.28 37.47
C LYS A 3 1.13 22.94 36.98
N GLY A 4 0.54 22.41 35.91
CA GLY A 4 1.06 21.26 35.20
C GLY A 4 2.39 21.63 34.56
N ALA A 5 3.49 21.29 35.24
CA ALA A 5 4.80 21.26 34.62
C ALA A 5 4.80 20.12 33.60
N ILE A 6 4.63 20.46 32.32
CA ILE A 6 5.02 19.55 31.25
C ILE A 6 6.54 19.44 31.37
N SER A 7 6.98 18.27 31.84
CA SER A 7 8.38 17.93 32.06
C SER A 7 9.19 18.29 30.82
N LEU A 8 10.19 19.18 30.99
CA LEU A 8 11.16 19.56 29.95
C LEU A 8 11.82 18.32 29.29
N ASN A 9 11.84 17.17 29.98
CA ASN A 9 12.35 15.91 29.45
C ASN A 9 11.48 15.30 28.34
N ALA A 10 10.18 15.62 28.25
CA ALA A 10 9.31 15.03 27.22
C ALA A 10 9.45 15.73 25.86
N VAL A 11 9.73 17.03 25.85
CA VAL A 11 9.98 17.81 24.62
C VAL A 11 11.35 17.42 24.02
N MET A 12 12.38 17.27 24.86
CA MET A 12 13.74 16.87 24.45
C MET A 12 13.84 15.43 23.90
N LEU A 13 12.83 14.58 24.12
CA LEU A 13 12.79 13.20 23.61
C LEU A 13 12.14 13.09 22.22
N MET A 14 11.33 14.06 21.82
CA MET A 14 10.67 14.06 20.51
C MET A 14 11.62 14.58 19.42
N ASP A 15 12.37 15.65 19.70
CA ASP A 15 13.37 16.21 18.76
C ASP A 15 14.53 15.22 18.48
N ASN A 16 14.92 14.41 19.48
CA ASN A 16 15.98 13.41 19.36
C ASN A 16 15.63 12.24 18.41
N LYS A 17 14.35 11.95 18.21
CA LYS A 17 13.91 10.80 17.40
C LYS A 17 13.92 11.13 15.91
N GLU A 18 13.60 12.38 15.56
CA GLU A 18 13.67 12.87 14.19
C GLU A 18 15.13 13.07 13.77
N GLU A 19 15.98 13.60 14.65
CA GLU A 19 17.44 13.68 14.41
C GLU A 19 18.10 12.30 14.28
N GLN A 20 17.65 11.28 15.04
CA GLN A 20 18.13 9.90 14.87
C GLN A 20 17.78 9.32 13.50
N ILE A 21 16.56 9.57 12.99
CA ILE A 21 16.16 9.10 11.66
C ILE A 21 16.99 9.77 10.56
N VAL A 22 17.28 11.07 10.69
CA VAL A 22 18.09 11.82 9.71
C VAL A 22 19.56 11.36 9.74
N ASN A 23 20.11 11.07 10.92
CA ASN A 23 21.48 10.60 11.08
C ASN A 23 21.69 9.15 10.61
N ASP A 24 20.70 8.27 10.82
CA ASP A 24 20.73 6.89 10.29
C ASP A 24 20.65 6.86 8.75
N ILE A 25 19.97 7.84 8.13
CA ILE A 25 19.94 8.00 6.66
C ILE A 25 21.31 8.43 6.11
N ALA A 26 22.07 9.24 6.85
CA ALA A 26 23.36 9.79 6.40
C ALA A 26 24.56 8.86 6.65
N ALA A 27 24.56 8.06 7.73
CA ALA A 27 25.72 7.29 8.16
C ALA A 27 25.88 5.92 7.46
N GLU A 28 24.83 5.33 6.90
CA GLU A 28 24.86 3.97 6.32
C GLU A 28 25.23 3.91 4.82
N GLY A 29 25.83 4.97 4.26
CA GLY A 29 26.14 5.07 2.83
C GLY A 29 27.41 4.36 2.35
N ALA A 30 28.17 3.68 3.20
CA ALA A 30 29.59 3.40 2.93
C ALA A 30 30.04 1.92 2.95
N ALA A 31 29.16 0.92 2.90
CA ALA A 31 29.62 -0.48 2.89
C ALA A 31 28.87 -1.37 1.89
N GLY A 32 29.54 -1.67 0.78
CA GLY A 32 29.47 -2.99 0.14
C GLY A 32 28.77 -3.13 -1.21
N GLU A 33 29.28 -2.49 -2.27
CA GLU A 33 29.36 -3.00 -3.65
C GLU A 33 30.23 -2.00 -4.45
N PRO A 34 31.12 -2.42 -5.38
CA PRO A 34 31.89 -1.48 -6.19
C PRO A 34 30.92 -0.58 -6.99
N PRO A 35 31.24 0.71 -7.19
CA PRO A 35 30.36 1.60 -7.91
C PRO A 35 30.26 1.12 -9.36
N LEU A 36 29.07 0.67 -9.74
CA LEU A 36 28.71 0.55 -11.16
C LEU A 36 28.59 1.98 -11.69
N ILE A 37 29.72 2.50 -12.18
CA ILE A 37 29.79 3.73 -12.97
C ILE A 37 29.27 3.38 -14.36
N GLU A 38 27.97 3.18 -14.47
CA GLU A 38 27.24 3.44 -15.71
C GLU A 38 26.35 4.64 -15.37
N ALA A 39 26.93 5.83 -15.50
CA ALA A 39 26.18 7.07 -15.50
C ALA A 39 25.37 7.13 -16.80
N ASP A 40 24.37 6.26 -16.93
CA ASP A 40 23.33 6.40 -17.94
C ASP A 40 22.54 7.68 -17.62
N GLU A 41 22.24 8.48 -18.63
CA GLU A 41 21.43 9.70 -18.48
C GLU A 41 20.07 9.42 -17.79
N GLU A 42 19.55 8.19 -17.90
CA GLU A 42 18.35 7.77 -17.15
C GLU A 42 18.55 7.75 -15.63
N SER A 43 19.76 7.45 -15.14
CA SER A 43 20.05 7.42 -13.69
C SER A 43 19.98 8.79 -13.04
N LEU A 44 20.26 9.85 -13.81
CA LEU A 44 20.15 11.25 -13.37
C LEU A 44 18.70 11.71 -13.22
N HIS A 45 17.75 11.02 -13.87
CA HIS A 45 16.35 11.41 -13.90
C HIS A 45 15.44 10.53 -13.02
N LEU A 46 16.01 9.59 -12.26
CA LEU A 46 15.24 8.71 -11.38
C LEU A 46 14.62 9.48 -10.21
N PRO A 47 13.35 9.22 -9.87
CA PRO A 47 12.68 9.85 -8.73
C PRO A 47 13.37 9.64 -7.38
N PHE A 48 14.05 8.51 -7.21
CA PHE A 48 14.72 8.14 -5.96
C PHE A 48 16.15 7.62 -6.19
N PRO A 49 17.03 7.68 -5.17
CA PRO A 49 18.34 7.03 -5.23
C PRO A 49 18.20 5.52 -5.49
N ASN A 50 18.69 5.07 -6.65
CA ASN A 50 18.49 3.69 -7.10
C ASN A 50 19.06 2.65 -6.13
N ALA A 51 20.21 2.95 -5.52
CA ALA A 51 20.83 2.09 -4.50
C ALA A 51 19.90 1.83 -3.30
N ARG A 52 19.15 2.84 -2.84
CA ARG A 52 18.21 2.70 -1.71
C ARG A 52 17.03 1.81 -2.10
N VAL A 53 16.49 1.99 -3.31
CA VAL A 53 15.41 1.15 -3.84
C VAL A 53 15.85 -0.31 -3.93
N VAL A 54 17.03 -0.58 -4.50
CA VAL A 54 17.58 -1.94 -4.61
C VAL A 54 17.79 -2.57 -3.23
N ARG A 55 18.30 -1.82 -2.24
CA ARG A 55 18.46 -2.29 -0.86
C ARG A 55 17.13 -2.76 -0.27
N ILE A 56 16.09 -1.94 -0.36
CA ILE A 56 14.74 -2.29 0.13
C ILE A 56 14.21 -3.55 -0.56
N ILE A 57 14.41 -3.69 -1.87
CA ILE A 57 13.99 -4.89 -2.61
C ILE A 57 14.69 -6.13 -2.05
N ARG A 58 16.02 -6.09 -1.88
CA ARG A 58 16.79 -7.22 -1.36
C ARG A 58 16.40 -7.58 0.07
N GLU A 59 16.19 -6.60 0.95
CA GLU A 59 15.76 -6.81 2.35
C GLU A 59 14.40 -7.54 2.46
N ASN A 60 13.55 -7.40 1.44
CA ASN A 60 12.21 -8.01 1.41
C ASN A 60 12.15 -9.33 0.60
N MET A 61 13.26 -9.77 0.02
CA MET A 61 13.37 -11.05 -0.67
C MET A 61 13.89 -12.14 0.28
N LYS A 62 13.20 -13.28 0.32
CA LYS A 62 13.61 -14.43 1.16
C LYS A 62 14.82 -15.20 0.63
N ARG A 63 15.14 -15.02 -0.65
CA ARG A 63 16.21 -15.72 -1.35
C ARG A 63 17.04 -14.71 -2.10
N GLU A 64 18.33 -15.00 -2.20
CA GLU A 64 19.23 -14.19 -3.00
C GLU A 64 18.91 -14.42 -4.49
N HIS A 65 18.54 -13.33 -5.16
CA HIS A 65 18.23 -13.31 -6.57
C HIS A 65 19.01 -12.19 -7.24
N GLN A 66 19.51 -12.45 -8.45
CA GLN A 66 20.06 -11.40 -9.30
C GLN A 66 18.90 -10.57 -9.87
N ILE A 67 18.87 -9.28 -9.55
CA ILE A 67 17.88 -8.33 -10.04
C ILE A 67 18.45 -7.66 -11.29
N LYS A 68 17.76 -7.79 -12.42
CA LYS A 68 18.13 -7.12 -13.67
C LYS A 68 17.94 -5.59 -13.58
N SER A 69 18.67 -4.83 -14.40
CA SER A 69 18.66 -3.35 -14.37
C SER A 69 17.27 -2.77 -14.67
N ASP A 70 16.58 -3.30 -15.68
CA ASP A 70 15.20 -2.96 -16.05
C ASP A 70 14.22 -3.03 -14.87
N VAL A 71 14.29 -4.08 -14.05
CA VAL A 71 13.44 -4.25 -12.86
C VAL A 71 13.74 -3.17 -11.81
N LYS A 72 15.01 -2.81 -11.62
CA LYS A 72 15.41 -1.76 -10.67
C LYS A 72 14.85 -0.40 -11.10
N LEU A 73 14.99 -0.08 -12.39
CA LEU A 73 14.49 1.16 -12.98
C LEU A 73 12.96 1.22 -12.92
N ALA A 74 12.28 0.13 -13.30
CA ALA A 74 10.82 0.05 -13.25
C ALA A 74 10.29 0.20 -11.82
N ALA A 75 10.92 -0.44 -10.84
CA ALA A 75 10.54 -0.30 -9.43
C ALA A 75 10.69 1.15 -8.95
N ASN A 76 11.77 1.83 -9.34
CA ASN A 76 12.00 3.23 -9.00
C ASN A 76 10.94 4.17 -9.61
N LYS A 77 10.65 4.00 -10.91
CA LYS A 77 9.60 4.76 -11.62
C LYS A 77 8.23 4.53 -10.97
N LEU A 78 7.87 3.28 -10.65
CA LEU A 78 6.62 2.93 -9.97
C LEU A 78 6.49 3.62 -8.59
N LEU A 79 7.56 3.65 -7.79
CA LEU A 79 7.53 4.37 -6.51
C LEU A 79 7.23 5.86 -6.72
N GLY A 80 7.77 6.44 -7.79
CA GLY A 80 7.54 7.84 -8.14
C GLY A 80 6.09 8.09 -8.52
N GLU A 81 5.52 7.21 -9.35
CA GLU A 81 4.11 7.25 -9.75
C GLU A 81 3.16 7.11 -8.56
N ILE A 82 3.44 6.18 -7.64
CA ILE A 82 2.66 6.00 -6.41
C ILE A 82 2.69 7.27 -5.55
N LEU A 83 3.87 7.87 -5.37
CA LEU A 83 3.99 9.09 -4.58
C LEU A 83 3.32 10.29 -5.26
N ALA A 84 3.38 10.38 -6.59
CA ALA A 84 2.69 11.42 -7.36
C ALA A 84 1.17 11.31 -7.20
N ASP A 85 0.62 10.10 -7.29
CA ASP A 85 -0.81 9.84 -7.10
C ASP A 85 -1.27 10.11 -5.64
N ILE A 86 -0.45 9.74 -4.65
CA ILE A 86 -0.72 10.10 -3.24
C ILE A 86 -0.73 11.62 -3.08
N SER A 87 0.24 12.32 -3.68
CA SER A 87 0.33 13.78 -3.64
C SER A 87 -0.89 14.45 -4.28
N GLN A 88 -1.32 14.00 -5.46
CA GLN A 88 -2.54 14.49 -6.11
C GLN A 88 -3.79 14.26 -5.24
N SER A 89 -3.85 13.12 -4.55
CA SER A 89 -4.96 12.81 -3.64
C SER A 89 -4.99 13.71 -2.41
N MET A 90 -3.82 14.13 -1.90
CA MET A 90 -3.74 15.09 -0.79
C MET A 90 -4.06 16.53 -1.24
N ASP A 91 -3.62 16.91 -2.43
CA ASP A 91 -3.84 18.24 -3.03
C ASP A 91 -5.33 18.49 -3.35
N ALA A 92 -6.10 17.42 -3.56
CA ALA A 92 -7.56 17.51 -3.76
C ALA A 92 -8.34 17.91 -2.50
N GLU A 93 -7.70 18.01 -1.32
CA GLU A 93 -8.36 18.46 -0.10
C GLU A 93 -8.25 19.98 0.07
N ASP A 94 -9.35 20.67 0.40
CA ASP A 94 -9.41 22.13 0.56
C ASP A 94 -8.77 22.63 1.88
N TYR A 95 -7.53 22.21 2.15
CA TYR A 95 -6.76 22.60 3.33
C TYR A 95 -5.44 23.24 2.92
N PHE A 96 -5.10 24.35 3.57
CA PHE A 96 -3.82 25.04 3.33
C PHE A 96 -2.60 24.23 3.81
N THR A 97 -2.79 23.40 4.84
CA THR A 97 -1.71 22.58 5.43
C THR A 97 -2.05 21.11 5.33
N ILE A 98 -1.16 20.34 4.69
CA ILE A 98 -1.26 18.88 4.61
C ILE A 98 -0.57 18.27 5.83
N SER A 99 -1.29 17.41 6.55
CA SER A 99 -0.78 16.70 7.74
C SER A 99 -0.59 15.20 7.49
N THR A 100 0.02 14.50 8.45
CA THR A 100 0.16 13.04 8.42
C THR A 100 -1.18 12.30 8.30
N GLU A 101 -2.29 12.89 8.75
CA GLU A 101 -3.63 12.31 8.59
C GLU A 101 -4.05 12.27 7.13
N HIS A 102 -3.79 13.35 6.38
CA HIS A 102 -4.05 13.45 4.93
C HIS A 102 -3.23 12.42 4.17
N PHE A 103 -1.94 12.31 4.50
CA PHE A 103 -1.06 11.29 3.91
C PHE A 103 -1.55 9.87 4.21
N ASN A 104 -1.93 9.57 5.46
CA ASN A 104 -2.44 8.26 5.83
C ASN A 104 -3.74 7.91 5.11
N LYS A 105 -4.62 8.90 4.91
CA LYS A 105 -5.85 8.75 4.15
C LYS A 105 -5.57 8.50 2.67
N ALA A 106 -4.72 9.31 2.03
CA ALA A 106 -4.36 9.16 0.62
C ALA A 106 -3.61 7.85 0.32
N SER A 107 -2.64 7.49 1.17
CA SER A 107 -1.85 6.24 1.02
C SER A 107 -2.61 4.96 1.36
N ARG A 108 -3.83 5.06 1.90
CA ARG A 108 -4.62 3.91 2.39
C ARG A 108 -4.84 2.85 1.33
N LYS A 109 -5.11 3.27 0.08
CA LYS A 109 -5.36 2.33 -1.04
C LYS A 109 -4.18 1.41 -1.32
N TYR A 110 -2.96 1.88 -1.10
CA TYR A 110 -1.73 1.10 -1.26
C TYR A 110 -1.41 0.23 -0.03
N LYS A 111 -1.70 0.73 1.18
CA LYS A 111 -1.49 -0.02 2.43
C LYS A 111 -2.45 -1.19 2.60
N GLU A 112 -3.69 -1.06 2.13
CA GLU A 112 -4.77 -2.02 2.39
C GLU A 112 -5.05 -2.99 1.22
N ILE A 113 -4.21 -3.04 0.17
CA ILE A 113 -4.47 -3.87 -1.03
C ILE A 113 -4.77 -5.34 -0.65
N ALA A 114 -3.90 -5.98 0.12
CA ALA A 114 -4.06 -7.38 0.48
C ALA A 114 -5.30 -7.63 1.35
N LEU A 115 -5.61 -6.69 2.25
CA LEU A 115 -6.81 -6.78 3.11
C LEU A 115 -8.09 -6.63 2.28
N ASN A 116 -8.11 -5.68 1.35
CA ASN A 116 -9.23 -5.42 0.46
C ASN A 116 -9.48 -6.60 -0.47
N GLN A 117 -8.43 -7.21 -1.03
CA GLN A 117 -8.55 -8.44 -1.81
C GLN A 117 -9.17 -9.58 -0.99
N LYS A 118 -8.74 -9.77 0.26
CA LYS A 118 -9.31 -10.78 1.16
C LYS A 118 -10.79 -10.52 1.47
N ARG A 119 -11.16 -9.24 1.68
CA ARG A 119 -12.54 -8.82 1.90
C ARG A 119 -13.42 -9.10 0.69
N ILE A 120 -12.95 -8.74 -0.52
CA ILE A 120 -13.66 -9.00 -1.78
C ILE A 120 -13.94 -10.50 -1.93
N ARG A 121 -12.93 -11.36 -1.74
CA ARG A 121 -13.12 -12.83 -1.80
C ARG A 121 -14.13 -13.35 -0.79
N ARG A 122 -14.14 -12.79 0.43
CA ARG A 122 -15.13 -13.17 1.44
C ARG A 122 -16.54 -12.77 1.02
N ILE A 123 -16.72 -11.55 0.51
CA ILE A 123 -18.02 -11.05 0.03
C ILE A 123 -18.52 -11.92 -1.12
N GLN A 124 -17.66 -12.25 -2.09
CA GLN A 124 -18.00 -13.14 -3.19
C GLN A 124 -18.53 -14.49 -2.68
N LYS A 125 -17.83 -15.12 -1.73
CA LYS A 125 -18.28 -16.40 -1.14
C LYS A 125 -19.65 -16.30 -0.44
N VAL A 126 -19.93 -15.17 0.22
CA VAL A 126 -21.23 -14.95 0.86
C VAL A 126 -22.32 -14.78 -0.19
N LEU A 127 -22.07 -14.02 -1.25
CA LEU A 127 -23.01 -13.82 -2.35
C LEU A 127 -23.31 -15.13 -3.10
N GLU A 128 -22.30 -15.97 -3.32
CA GLU A 128 -22.47 -17.31 -3.91
C GLU A 128 -23.36 -18.21 -3.04
N LYS A 129 -23.16 -18.18 -1.72
CA LYS A 129 -24.00 -18.91 -0.77
C LYS A 129 -25.45 -18.43 -0.81
N GLN A 130 -25.66 -17.11 -0.79
CA GLN A 130 -27.00 -16.53 -0.88
C GLN A 130 -27.69 -16.86 -2.19
N ARG A 131 -26.94 -16.88 -3.31
CA ARG A 131 -27.48 -17.29 -4.60
C ARG A 131 -27.93 -18.75 -4.59
N ALA A 132 -27.14 -19.66 -4.02
CA ALA A 132 -27.51 -21.06 -3.91
C ALA A 132 -28.76 -21.27 -3.02
N GLU A 133 -28.86 -20.54 -1.90
CA GLU A 133 -30.04 -20.55 -1.04
C GLU A 133 -31.30 -20.07 -1.80
N LEU A 134 -31.17 -19.03 -2.63
CA LEU A 134 -32.27 -18.56 -3.47
C LEU A 134 -32.65 -19.58 -4.56
N ASP A 135 -31.68 -20.21 -5.21
CA ASP A 135 -31.91 -21.25 -6.22
C ASP A 135 -32.67 -22.46 -5.61
N GLU A 136 -32.35 -22.83 -4.37
CA GLU A 136 -33.06 -23.86 -3.60
C GLU A 136 -34.52 -23.47 -3.32
N ILE A 137 -34.75 -22.25 -2.82
CA ILE A 137 -36.10 -21.73 -2.57
C ILE A 137 -36.94 -21.70 -3.85
N VAL A 138 -36.36 -21.29 -4.97
CA VAL A 138 -37.07 -21.29 -6.27
C VAL A 138 -37.47 -22.70 -6.66
N THR A 139 -36.55 -23.67 -6.51
CA THR A 139 -36.82 -25.07 -6.83
C THR A 139 -37.92 -25.66 -5.94
N GLU A 140 -37.95 -25.33 -4.65
CA GLU A 140 -39.02 -25.73 -3.73
C GLU A 140 -40.38 -25.17 -4.16
N ILE A 141 -40.44 -23.89 -4.52
CA ILE A 141 -41.68 -23.25 -5.00
C ILE A 141 -42.19 -23.91 -6.29
N GLU A 142 -41.29 -24.21 -7.24
CA GLU A 142 -41.64 -24.87 -8.50
C GLU A 142 -42.17 -26.30 -8.29
N LEU A 143 -41.66 -27.03 -7.29
CA LEU A 143 -42.12 -28.37 -6.92
C LEU A 143 -43.49 -28.36 -6.22
N ASP A 144 -43.73 -27.37 -5.35
CA ASP A 144 -44.99 -27.23 -4.60
C ASP A 144 -46.12 -26.60 -5.44
N MET A 145 -45.79 -26.00 -6.59
CA MET A 145 -46.79 -25.53 -7.53
C MET A 145 -47.52 -26.72 -8.19
N PRO A 146 -48.86 -26.84 -8.05
CA PRO A 146 -49.60 -27.86 -8.78
C PRO A 146 -49.41 -27.63 -10.28
N ALA A 147 -49.09 -28.69 -11.01
CA ALA A 147 -49.03 -28.65 -12.47
C ALA A 147 -50.32 -28.02 -13.01
N ASP A 148 -50.19 -26.93 -13.75
CA ASP A 148 -51.33 -26.25 -14.36
C ASP A 148 -52.10 -27.29 -15.20
N PRO A 149 -53.38 -27.58 -14.87
CA PRO A 149 -54.18 -28.57 -15.60
C PRO A 149 -54.37 -28.21 -17.08
N ALA A 150 -53.97 -27.00 -17.51
CA ALA A 150 -53.98 -26.57 -18.91
C ALA A 150 -52.90 -27.24 -19.81
N THR A 151 -51.96 -28.02 -19.26
CA THR A 151 -50.84 -28.59 -20.04
C THR A 151 -50.96 -30.08 -20.40
N SER A 152 -52.02 -30.76 -19.96
CA SER A 152 -52.30 -32.16 -20.36
C SER A 152 -53.47 -32.20 -21.33
N GLN A 153 -53.16 -32.18 -22.63
CA GLN A 153 -54.05 -32.66 -23.69
C GLN A 153 -54.16 -34.19 -23.65
#